data_AF-A0A939RA02-F1
#
_entry.id   AF-A0A939RA02-F1
#
_cell.length_a   1.000
_cell.length_b   1.000
_cell.length_c   1.000
_cell.angle_alpha   90.00
_cell.angle_beta   90.00
_cell.angle_gamma   90.00
#
_symmetry.space_group_name_H-M   'P 1'
#
loop_
_entity.id
_entity.type
_entity.pdbx_description
1 polymer ?
#
loop_
_entity_poly.entity_id
_entity_poly.type
_entity_poly.pdbx_seq_one_letter_code
_entity_poly.pdbx_strand_id
1 'polypeptide(L)'
;MMKFFLFLLLFSISFAMSAQVAILRFTGRDTTDHFVKLDHLIVKNLTRDWQETLQYPDTTLTISFHPSSVEDLDAWQPSSLQWTNNYPNPFQGSSMASLAVGDEGDVMVDITDITGRTVASSHEGLLQPGVYQWNISLASTGVYFLTARQNGRTASVKLVNQGNGGKNEIQYRGNEEKPTMDIYEVSNPKGHTPGPFNAGDSMEYEAFAMINGEEMVRVTTVEQWSCFTTIKLYFAFQPGFNDGYPCPRFPTVTDHEGNVYNTVQIGNQCWMKENLRTTSYPDGTLIPIGTELDQSTPYRYAPNFDTSNVATYGYVYNFPAIIYGSPFTSDLNPSGVRGICPVGWHLPSDAEWEQLKSYVGGLYGCVTKSLAAPILWQSAGTNNCYPGNDPTHNNVTGFTALPAGECLYSTLYYYGLGQKAGFWSCTETCNNHVLTRDLNYNNSNMSVAIDSGKDYAFSVRCVRD
;
A
#
# COMPACT_ATOMS: atom_id res chain seq x y z
N MET A 1 21.55 35.94 -73.71
CA MET A 1 22.40 34.75 -73.51
C MET A 1 22.81 34.71 -72.05
N MET A 2 22.13 33.92 -71.20
CA MET A 2 22.68 33.23 -70.01
C MET A 2 21.51 32.59 -69.25
N LYS A 3 21.49 31.26 -69.27
CA LYS A 3 20.64 30.40 -68.43
C LYS A 3 21.26 30.34 -67.04
N PHE A 4 20.47 30.45 -65.98
CA PHE A 4 20.87 29.98 -64.65
C PHE A 4 19.80 29.04 -64.12
N PHE A 5 20.15 27.76 -64.07
CA PHE A 5 19.41 26.71 -63.38
C PHE A 5 19.59 26.92 -61.87
N LEU A 6 18.49 27.03 -61.12
CA LEU A 6 18.53 26.97 -59.66
C LEU A 6 18.20 25.54 -59.23
N PHE A 7 19.23 24.80 -58.84
CA PHE A 7 19.12 23.53 -58.11
C PHE A 7 18.90 23.89 -56.63
N LEU A 8 17.76 23.53 -56.04
CA LEU A 8 17.59 23.57 -54.58
C LEU A 8 17.60 22.12 -54.07
N LEU A 9 18.66 21.77 -53.34
CA LEU A 9 18.79 20.51 -52.61
C LEU A 9 17.72 20.44 -51.51
N LEU A 10 16.92 19.38 -51.52
CA LEU A 10 16.13 18.95 -50.36
C LEU A 10 17.07 18.27 -49.37
N PHE A 11 17.42 18.97 -48.28
CA PHE A 11 18.01 18.35 -47.09
C PHE A 11 16.88 17.67 -46.31
N SER A 12 16.78 16.35 -46.41
CA SER A 12 15.98 15.55 -45.47
C SER A 12 16.71 15.51 -44.13
N ILE A 13 16.28 16.33 -43.17
CA ILE A 13 16.68 16.20 -41.77
C ILE A 13 15.92 15.01 -41.20
N SER A 14 16.59 13.88 -41.08
CA SER A 14 16.11 12.74 -40.29
C SER A 14 16.22 13.09 -38.81
N PHE A 15 15.09 13.36 -38.17
CA PHE A 15 15.00 13.50 -36.71
C PHE A 15 15.18 12.12 -36.08
N ALA A 16 16.23 11.96 -35.27
CA ALA A 16 16.37 10.81 -34.40
C ALA A 16 15.40 10.99 -33.22
N MET A 17 14.38 10.13 -33.11
CA MET A 17 13.57 10.04 -31.89
C MET A 17 14.43 9.45 -30.79
N SER A 18 14.77 10.22 -29.76
CA SER A 18 15.42 9.69 -28.55
C SER A 18 14.35 9.24 -27.57
N ALA A 19 14.44 8.00 -27.07
CA ALA A 19 13.58 7.54 -25.98
C ALA A 19 13.96 8.29 -24.69
N GLN A 20 12.97 8.81 -23.95
CA GLN A 20 13.21 9.42 -22.65
C GLN A 20 13.46 8.30 -21.64
N VAL A 21 14.54 8.37 -20.88
CA VAL A 21 14.92 7.33 -19.93
C VAL A 21 14.65 7.81 -18.50
N ALA A 22 14.05 6.97 -17.67
CA ALA A 22 14.00 7.16 -16.23
C ALA A 22 14.72 6.04 -15.48
N ILE A 23 15.24 6.37 -14.32
CA ILE A 23 15.96 5.44 -13.45
C ILE A 23 15.14 5.23 -12.19
N LEU A 24 14.66 4.01 -11.98
CA LEU A 24 14.11 3.61 -10.69
C LEU A 24 15.29 3.29 -9.77
N ARG A 25 15.30 3.86 -8.57
CA ARG A 25 16.27 3.55 -7.51
C ARG A 25 15.52 3.05 -6.30
N PHE A 26 15.91 1.89 -5.81
CA PHE A 26 15.26 1.21 -4.70
C PHE A 26 16.16 1.24 -3.47
N THR A 27 15.60 1.51 -2.29
CA THR A 27 16.37 1.56 -1.05
C THR A 27 15.53 0.99 0.09
N GLY A 28 16.05 -0.05 0.76
CA GLY A 28 15.48 -0.53 2.02
C GLY A 28 15.97 0.30 3.19
N ARG A 29 15.09 0.61 4.15
CA ARG A 29 15.41 1.33 5.38
C ARG A 29 14.71 0.76 6.61
N ASP A 30 15.27 0.91 7.79
CA ASP A 30 14.66 0.50 9.07
C ASP A 30 13.92 1.65 9.78
N THR A 31 13.50 1.43 11.04
CA THR A 31 12.81 2.42 11.90
C THR A 31 13.61 3.67 12.21
N THR A 32 14.91 3.62 11.99
CA THR A 32 15.88 4.65 12.33
C THR A 32 16.53 5.25 11.08
N ASP A 33 15.92 5.01 9.92
CA ASP A 33 16.41 5.43 8.60
C ASP A 33 17.74 4.77 8.18
N HIS A 34 18.20 3.73 8.89
CA HIS A 34 19.41 3.00 8.50
C HIS A 34 19.12 2.07 7.31
N PHE A 35 20.15 1.85 6.50
CA PHE A 35 20.07 1.01 5.33
C PHE A 35 19.73 -0.45 5.67
N VAL A 36 18.71 -0.98 5.02
CA VAL A 36 18.36 -2.40 5.02
C VAL A 36 18.77 -3.00 3.69
N LYS A 37 19.60 -4.05 3.76
CA LYS A 37 20.01 -4.83 2.60
C LYS A 37 18.80 -5.55 2.01
N LEU A 38 18.45 -5.21 0.77
CA LEU A 38 17.47 -5.95 -0.02
C LEU A 38 18.06 -7.30 -0.44
N ASP A 39 17.21 -8.32 -0.55
CA ASP A 39 17.56 -9.61 -1.15
C ASP A 39 17.28 -9.55 -2.66
N HIS A 40 16.02 -9.31 -3.02
CA HIS A 40 15.59 -9.09 -4.40
C HIS A 40 14.41 -8.11 -4.48
N LEU A 41 14.11 -7.62 -5.67
CA LEU A 41 12.96 -6.77 -5.98
C LEU A 41 12.18 -7.34 -7.16
N ILE A 42 10.87 -7.22 -7.13
CA ILE A 42 9.99 -7.53 -8.26
C ILE A 42 9.27 -6.25 -8.68
N VAL A 43 9.44 -5.85 -9.93
CA VAL A 43 8.78 -4.69 -10.54
C VAL A 43 7.73 -5.21 -11.51
N LYS A 44 6.46 -4.84 -11.33
CA LYS A 44 5.35 -5.28 -12.17
C LYS A 44 4.63 -4.10 -12.80
N ASN A 45 4.35 -4.22 -14.09
CA ASN A 45 3.42 -3.35 -14.79
C ASN A 45 2.06 -4.02 -14.84
N LEU A 46 1.14 -3.57 -14.00
CA LEU A 46 -0.21 -4.13 -13.90
C LEU A 46 -1.07 -3.78 -15.13
N THR A 47 -0.71 -2.73 -15.85
CA THR A 47 -1.44 -2.27 -17.06
C THR A 47 -1.04 -3.06 -18.31
N ARG A 48 0.21 -3.50 -18.40
CA ARG A 48 0.77 -4.15 -19.60
C ARG A 48 1.26 -5.58 -19.39
N ASP A 49 0.99 -6.14 -18.22
CA ASP A 49 1.22 -7.55 -17.87
C ASP A 49 2.66 -8.02 -18.15
N TRP A 50 3.64 -7.29 -17.60
CA TRP A 50 5.03 -7.71 -17.56
C TRP A 50 5.63 -7.49 -16.17
N GLN A 51 6.67 -8.27 -15.84
CA GLN A 51 7.42 -8.13 -14.60
C GLN A 51 8.93 -8.27 -14.83
N GLU A 52 9.72 -7.67 -13.95
CA GLU A 52 11.18 -7.76 -13.91
C GLU A 52 11.64 -8.04 -12.48
N THR A 53 12.65 -8.89 -12.30
CA THR A 53 13.22 -9.19 -10.98
C THR A 53 14.66 -8.71 -10.90
N LEU A 54 14.96 -7.85 -9.93
CA LEU A 54 16.31 -7.39 -9.63
C LEU A 54 16.84 -8.16 -8.43
N GLN A 55 18.07 -8.65 -8.52
CA GLN A 55 18.73 -9.36 -7.44
C GLN A 55 19.79 -8.44 -6.83
N TYR A 56 19.90 -8.38 -5.50
CA TYR A 56 20.92 -7.57 -4.84
C TYR A 56 22.33 -7.94 -5.34
N PRO A 57 23.23 -6.98 -5.64
CA PRO A 57 23.20 -5.55 -5.29
C PRO A 57 22.52 -4.63 -6.32
N ASP A 58 21.77 -5.18 -7.27
CA ASP A 58 21.11 -4.37 -8.29
C ASP A 58 19.89 -3.64 -7.67
N THR A 59 20.11 -2.39 -7.26
CA THR A 59 19.09 -1.51 -6.66
C THR A 59 18.60 -0.44 -7.63
N THR A 60 18.98 -0.53 -8.91
CA THR A 60 18.58 0.43 -9.93
C THR A 60 18.07 -0.26 -11.19
N LEU A 61 16.97 0.24 -11.75
CA LEU A 61 16.38 -0.25 -13.00
C LEU A 61 16.17 0.92 -13.96
N THR A 62 16.61 0.76 -15.20
CA THR A 62 16.47 1.78 -16.22
C THR A 62 15.23 1.49 -17.07
N ILE A 63 14.27 2.40 -17.05
CA ILE A 63 13.02 2.33 -17.82
C ILE A 63 13.08 3.31 -19.00
N SER A 64 12.67 2.87 -20.18
CA SER A 64 12.61 3.72 -21.38
C SER A 64 11.16 4.06 -21.70
N PHE A 65 10.83 5.34 -21.64
CA PHE A 65 9.57 5.88 -22.13
C PHE A 65 9.61 5.94 -23.66
N HIS A 66 8.56 5.43 -24.29
CA HIS A 66 8.32 5.64 -25.71
C HIS A 66 7.38 6.82 -25.84
N PRO A 67 7.87 8.03 -26.21
CA PRO A 67 7.01 9.19 -26.32
C PRO A 67 6.07 9.03 -27.52
N SER A 68 4.78 8.79 -27.27
CA SER A 68 3.75 9.28 -28.18
C SER A 68 3.49 10.74 -27.81
N SER A 69 3.97 11.66 -28.66
CA SER A 69 3.92 13.13 -28.59
C SER A 69 5.12 13.83 -27.92
N VAL A 70 5.53 14.92 -28.57
CA VAL A 70 6.83 15.61 -28.55
C VAL A 70 6.82 16.75 -27.53
N GLU A 71 7.91 16.91 -26.76
CA GLU A 71 8.65 18.18 -26.61
C GLU A 71 10.03 17.90 -25.99
N ASP A 72 11.06 18.54 -26.56
CA ASP A 72 12.49 18.29 -26.34
C ASP A 72 12.94 18.52 -24.89
N LEU A 73 13.77 17.59 -24.38
CA LEU A 73 14.49 17.70 -23.10
C LEU A 73 15.98 17.46 -23.36
N ASP A 74 16.74 18.54 -23.49
CA ASP A 74 18.19 18.49 -23.49
C ASP A 74 18.71 17.92 -22.16
N ALA A 75 19.68 17.01 -22.26
CA ALA A 75 20.27 16.28 -21.15
C ALA A 75 20.93 17.21 -20.11
N TRP A 76 20.79 16.83 -18.84
CA TRP A 76 21.45 17.44 -17.69
C TRP A 76 22.96 17.57 -17.92
N GLN A 77 23.42 18.81 -18.14
CA GLN A 77 24.84 19.15 -18.04
C GLN A 77 25.12 19.80 -16.68
N PRO A 78 26.35 19.66 -16.13
CA PRO A 78 26.71 19.99 -14.74
C PRO A 78 26.73 21.49 -14.40
N SER A 79 26.03 22.36 -15.13
CA SER A 79 26.07 23.82 -14.98
C SER A 79 24.72 24.52 -15.23
N SER A 80 23.59 23.82 -15.07
CA SER A 80 22.30 24.32 -15.57
C SER A 80 21.54 25.18 -14.53
N LEU A 81 21.26 26.44 -14.92
CA LEU A 81 20.15 27.23 -14.40
C LEU A 81 18.90 26.75 -15.15
N GLN A 82 17.95 26.09 -14.50
CA GLN A 82 16.81 25.48 -15.18
C GLN A 82 15.55 25.40 -14.31
N TRP A 83 14.38 25.70 -14.89
CA TRP A 83 13.10 25.42 -14.25
C TRP A 83 12.81 23.93 -14.27
N THR A 84 12.59 23.34 -13.10
CA THR A 84 12.39 21.89 -12.93
C THR A 84 10.93 21.52 -12.74
N ASN A 85 10.10 22.47 -12.30
CA ASN A 85 8.66 22.25 -12.15
C ASN A 85 7.92 23.59 -12.26
N ASN A 86 6.72 23.58 -12.83
CA ASN A 86 5.74 24.63 -12.64
C ASN A 86 4.33 24.03 -12.58
N TYR A 87 3.79 23.89 -11.37
CA TYR A 87 2.53 23.19 -11.12
C TYR A 87 1.64 23.96 -10.14
N PRO A 88 0.31 24.00 -10.37
CA PRO A 88 -0.37 23.55 -11.59
C PRO A 88 -0.03 24.39 -12.82
N ASN A 89 -0.10 23.81 -14.03
CA ASN A 89 -0.01 24.51 -15.31
C ASN A 89 -0.73 23.72 -16.43
N PRO A 90 -1.90 24.17 -16.95
CA PRO A 90 -2.59 25.41 -16.62
C PRO A 90 -3.07 25.50 -15.17
N PHE A 91 -3.25 26.72 -14.65
CA PHE A 91 -3.67 26.98 -13.26
C PHE A 91 -4.74 28.07 -13.14
N GLN A 92 -5.39 28.15 -11.97
CA GLN A 92 -6.41 29.17 -11.67
C GLN A 92 -5.90 30.15 -10.62
N GLY A 93 -5.32 31.25 -11.08
CA GLY A 93 -4.88 32.37 -10.24
C GLY A 93 -3.53 32.17 -9.54
N SER A 94 -3.20 30.96 -9.08
CA SER A 94 -1.91 30.66 -8.44
C SER A 94 -1.23 29.39 -8.95
N SER A 95 0.11 29.40 -8.93
CA SER A 95 0.97 28.28 -9.30
C SER A 95 2.23 28.28 -8.44
N MET A 96 3.05 27.25 -8.54
CA MET A 96 4.36 27.17 -7.90
C MET A 96 5.39 26.74 -8.93
N ALA A 97 6.60 27.30 -8.87
CA ALA A 97 7.70 26.92 -9.75
C ALA A 97 8.99 26.67 -9.00
N SER A 98 9.77 25.69 -9.46
CA SER A 98 11.05 25.29 -8.88
C SER A 98 12.20 25.56 -9.85
N LEU A 99 13.26 26.20 -9.37
CA LEU A 99 14.47 26.51 -10.13
C LEU A 99 15.65 25.71 -9.56
N ALA A 100 16.31 24.92 -10.40
CA ALA A 100 17.62 24.38 -10.11
C ALA A 100 18.69 25.42 -10.41
N VAL A 101 19.57 25.64 -9.43
CA VAL A 101 20.73 26.51 -9.53
C VAL A 101 21.98 25.65 -9.39
N GLY A 102 22.81 25.61 -10.43
CA GLY A 102 24.01 24.76 -10.47
C GLY A 102 25.28 25.40 -9.89
N ASP A 103 25.37 26.74 -9.93
CA ASP A 103 26.54 27.50 -9.47
C ASP A 103 26.10 28.56 -8.46
N GLU A 104 27.00 28.96 -7.55
CA GLU A 104 26.75 30.12 -6.68
C GLU A 104 26.63 31.39 -7.54
N GLY A 105 25.58 32.18 -7.31
CA GLY A 105 25.38 33.41 -8.06
C GLY A 105 24.10 34.13 -7.73
N ASP A 106 24.05 35.40 -8.12
CA ASP A 106 22.90 36.27 -7.91
C ASP A 106 21.73 35.88 -8.84
N VAL A 107 20.56 35.60 -8.26
CA VAL A 107 19.38 35.11 -9.00
C VAL A 107 18.27 36.16 -9.02
N MET A 108 17.86 36.53 -10.23
CA MET A 108 16.67 37.35 -10.50
C MET A 108 15.61 36.52 -11.19
N VAL A 109 14.36 36.65 -10.75
CA VAL A 109 13.22 35.99 -11.39
C VAL A 109 12.16 37.01 -11.78
N ASP A 110 11.81 37.04 -13.06
CA ASP A 110 10.80 37.92 -13.64
C ASP A 110 9.62 37.11 -14.19
N ILE A 111 8.40 37.62 -14.07
CA ILE A 111 7.25 37.17 -14.85
C ILE A 111 6.95 38.22 -15.91
N THR A 112 6.84 37.82 -17.17
CA THR A 112 6.43 38.69 -18.29
C THR A 112 5.14 38.18 -18.94
N ASP A 113 4.34 39.07 -19.49
CA ASP A 113 3.21 38.69 -20.35
C ASP A 113 3.65 38.41 -21.80
N ILE A 114 2.72 37.98 -22.67
CA ILE A 114 3.01 37.71 -24.09
C ILE A 114 3.51 38.93 -24.89
N THR A 115 3.33 40.15 -24.37
CA THR A 115 3.85 41.38 -24.99
C THR A 115 5.28 41.70 -24.56
N GLY A 116 5.83 40.91 -23.63
CA GLY A 116 7.15 41.10 -23.04
C GLY A 116 7.18 42.09 -21.87
N ARG A 117 6.03 42.58 -21.41
CA ARG A 117 5.96 43.48 -20.26
C ARG A 117 6.13 42.69 -18.96
N THR A 118 7.06 43.11 -18.11
CA THR A 118 7.23 42.54 -16.76
C THR A 118 6.02 42.85 -15.88
N VAL A 119 5.43 41.81 -15.28
CA VAL A 119 4.24 41.89 -14.43
C VAL A 119 4.54 41.65 -12.95
N ALA A 120 5.62 40.95 -12.61
CA ALA A 120 6.13 40.77 -11.26
C ALA A 120 7.62 40.37 -11.31
N SER A 121 8.39 40.72 -10.28
CA SER A 121 9.82 40.37 -10.16
C SER A 121 10.18 40.02 -8.72
N SER A 122 11.15 39.12 -8.54
CA SER A 122 11.77 38.73 -7.27
C SER A 122 13.29 38.71 -7.44
N HIS A 123 14.01 39.16 -6.41
CA HIS A 123 15.47 39.26 -6.39
C HIS A 123 15.96 38.74 -5.04
N GLU A 124 16.63 37.59 -5.07
CA GLU A 124 16.94 36.82 -3.84
C GLU A 124 18.43 36.87 -3.46
N GLY A 125 19.25 37.59 -4.22
CA GLY A 125 20.68 37.70 -3.97
C GLY A 125 21.45 36.43 -4.36
N LEU A 126 22.62 36.23 -3.72
CA LEU A 126 23.49 35.08 -3.94
C LEU A 126 22.85 33.78 -3.44
N LEU A 127 22.40 32.94 -4.37
CA LEU A 127 21.95 31.58 -4.09
C LEU A 127 23.09 30.59 -4.28
N GLN A 128 23.20 29.63 -3.37
CA GLN A 128 24.13 28.50 -3.44
C GLN A 128 23.59 27.43 -4.40
N PRO A 129 24.40 26.44 -4.82
CA PRO A 129 23.88 25.33 -5.61
C PRO A 129 22.78 24.55 -4.86
N GLY A 130 21.59 24.45 -5.46
CA GLY A 130 20.38 23.94 -4.81
C GLY A 130 19.12 24.05 -5.66
N VAL A 131 17.98 23.63 -5.09
CA VAL A 131 16.66 23.74 -5.71
C VAL A 131 15.80 24.67 -4.87
N TYR A 132 15.25 25.68 -5.53
CA TYR A 132 14.58 26.81 -4.90
C TYR A 132 13.16 26.94 -5.41
N GLN A 133 12.23 27.36 -4.55
CA GLN A 133 10.80 27.43 -4.88
C GLN A 133 10.25 28.87 -4.85
N TRP A 134 9.35 29.16 -5.80
CA TRP A 134 8.57 30.39 -5.85
C TRP A 134 7.07 30.10 -5.94
N ASN A 135 6.30 30.80 -5.11
CA ASN A 135 4.86 30.92 -5.26
C ASN A 135 4.54 32.03 -6.27
N ILE A 136 3.63 31.74 -7.19
CA ILE A 136 3.19 32.65 -8.25
C ILE A 136 1.71 32.94 -8.05
N SER A 137 1.35 34.22 -8.14
CA SER A 137 -0.05 34.68 -8.23
C SER A 137 -0.21 35.63 -9.40
N LEU A 138 -1.26 35.46 -10.20
CA LEU A 138 -1.55 36.29 -11.38
C LEU A 138 -3.01 36.74 -11.40
N ALA A 139 -3.23 38.04 -11.54
CA ALA A 139 -4.53 38.68 -11.44
C ALA A 139 -5.43 38.48 -12.68
N SER A 140 -4.86 38.08 -13.82
CA SER A 140 -5.59 37.98 -15.08
C SER A 140 -5.27 36.68 -15.81
N THR A 141 -6.28 36.18 -16.53
CA THR A 141 -6.11 35.02 -17.41
C THR A 141 -5.19 35.37 -18.57
N GLY A 142 -4.36 34.42 -18.99
CA GLY A 142 -3.39 34.67 -20.04
C GLY A 142 -2.21 33.72 -20.00
N VAL A 143 -1.34 33.88 -20.99
CA VAL A 143 -0.05 33.21 -21.06
C VAL A 143 1.02 34.17 -20.56
N TYR A 144 1.89 33.67 -19.70
CA TYR A 144 3.00 34.41 -19.12
C TYR A 144 4.29 33.57 -19.22
N PHE A 145 5.44 34.23 -19.08
CA PHE A 145 6.74 33.57 -19.03
C PHE A 145 7.43 33.90 -17.71
N LEU A 146 7.83 32.87 -16.98
CA LEU A 146 8.63 32.98 -15.78
C LEU A 146 10.10 32.79 -16.17
N THR A 147 10.91 33.81 -15.98
CA THR A 147 12.30 33.88 -16.44
C THR A 147 13.25 34.07 -15.27
N ALA A 148 14.14 33.13 -15.03
CA ALA A 148 15.27 33.27 -14.11
C ALA A 148 16.51 33.77 -14.86
N ARG A 149 17.30 34.64 -14.23
CA ARG A 149 18.60 35.11 -14.72
C ARG A 149 19.65 34.95 -13.64
N GLN A 150 20.79 34.38 -13.99
CA GLN A 150 21.94 34.22 -13.09
C GLN A 150 23.24 34.24 -13.90
N ASN A 151 24.21 35.08 -13.53
CA ASN A 151 25.54 35.14 -14.15
C ASN A 151 25.53 35.21 -15.69
N GLY A 152 24.55 35.91 -16.29
CA GLY A 152 24.36 36.03 -17.74
C GLY A 152 23.63 34.84 -18.42
N ARG A 153 23.30 33.78 -17.68
CA ARG A 153 22.43 32.68 -18.13
C ARG A 153 20.96 33.03 -17.87
N THR A 154 20.07 32.55 -18.73
CA THR A 154 18.62 32.74 -18.60
C THR A 154 17.88 31.43 -18.77
N ALA A 155 16.91 31.17 -17.90
CA ALA A 155 16.01 30.01 -17.99
C ALA A 155 14.56 30.49 -17.97
N SER A 156 13.72 30.00 -18.88
CA SER A 156 12.33 30.44 -18.99
C SER A 156 11.36 29.26 -18.99
N VAL A 157 10.20 29.42 -18.36
CA VAL A 157 9.10 28.46 -18.42
C VAL A 157 7.76 29.17 -18.66
N LYS A 158 6.88 28.51 -19.41
CA LYS A 158 5.56 29.04 -19.77
C LYS A 158 4.54 28.78 -18.67
N LEU A 159 3.80 29.82 -18.29
CA LEU A 159 2.70 29.81 -17.35
C LEU A 159 1.39 30.05 -18.10
N VAL A 160 0.38 29.22 -17.88
CA VAL A 160 -0.97 29.34 -18.48
C VAL A 160 -1.98 29.54 -17.35
N ASN A 161 -2.39 30.80 -17.13
CA ASN A 161 -3.38 31.14 -16.11
C ASN A 161 -4.79 31.22 -16.70
N GLN A 162 -5.74 30.51 -16.09
CA GLN A 162 -7.14 30.41 -16.48
C GLN A 162 -8.11 31.05 -15.46
N GLY A 163 -7.60 31.60 -14.35
CA GLY A 163 -8.41 32.26 -13.32
C GLY A 163 -7.81 33.57 -12.79
N ASN A 164 -8.44 34.18 -11.78
CA ASN A 164 -7.96 35.41 -11.13
C ASN A 164 -7.36 35.10 -9.75
N GLY A 165 -6.06 35.37 -9.57
CA GLY A 165 -5.31 35.20 -8.32
C GLY A 165 -5.24 36.45 -7.43
N GLY A 166 -5.97 37.51 -7.77
CA GLY A 166 -6.04 38.75 -7.00
C GLY A 166 -5.00 39.81 -7.41
N LYS A 167 -3.70 39.51 -7.29
CA LYS A 167 -2.61 40.43 -7.70
C LYS A 167 -1.48 39.67 -8.38
N ASN A 168 -0.74 40.36 -9.26
CA ASN A 168 0.48 39.81 -9.86
C ASN A 168 1.60 39.84 -8.82
N GLU A 169 2.06 38.68 -8.39
CA GLU A 169 3.09 38.54 -7.36
C GLU A 169 3.91 37.26 -7.59
N ILE A 170 5.19 37.35 -7.24
CA ILE A 170 6.08 36.21 -7.12
C ILE A 170 6.75 36.26 -5.75
N GLN A 171 6.70 35.16 -5.00
CA GLN A 171 7.21 35.09 -3.64
C GLN A 171 8.16 33.89 -3.49
N TYR A 172 9.41 34.17 -3.13
CA TYR A 172 10.39 33.14 -2.82
C TYR A 172 10.06 32.40 -1.51
N ARG A 173 10.16 31.07 -1.52
CA ARG A 173 9.86 30.21 -0.37
C ARG A 173 11.08 29.65 0.36
N GLY A 174 12.26 29.67 -0.25
CA GLY A 174 13.46 29.04 0.32
C GLY A 174 13.95 27.82 -0.47
N ASN A 175 14.94 27.14 0.10
CA ASN A 175 15.54 25.90 -0.40
C ASN A 175 14.69 24.68 0.04
N GLU A 176 14.57 23.67 -0.82
CA GLU A 176 14.15 22.34 -0.36
C GLU A 176 15.23 21.80 0.59
N GLU A 177 14.86 21.42 1.82
CA GLU A 177 15.82 20.82 2.76
C GLU A 177 16.50 19.61 2.12
N LYS A 178 17.84 19.65 2.07
CA LYS A 178 18.67 18.53 1.61
C LYS A 178 18.49 17.37 2.59
N PRO A 179 18.09 16.16 2.14
CA PRO A 179 18.48 14.96 2.86
C PRO A 179 20.01 14.88 2.74
N THR A 180 20.69 14.89 3.89
CA THR A 180 22.12 14.58 3.96
C THR A 180 22.37 13.22 3.32
N MET A 181 23.16 13.20 2.25
CA MET A 181 23.48 12.01 1.47
C MET A 181 24.85 11.52 1.92
N ASP A 182 24.88 10.49 2.76
CA ASP A 182 26.10 9.72 2.98
C ASP A 182 26.43 8.94 1.70
N ILE A 183 27.68 9.08 1.26
CA ILE A 183 28.20 8.48 0.03
C ILE A 183 28.34 6.98 0.26
N TYR A 184 27.44 6.18 -0.30
CA TYR A 184 27.64 4.75 -0.50
C TYR A 184 27.63 4.44 -2.00
N GLU A 185 28.55 3.57 -2.40
CA GLU A 185 29.03 3.36 -3.78
C GLU A 185 27.92 3.20 -4.83
N VAL A 186 28.08 3.94 -5.93
CA VAL A 186 27.20 3.88 -7.11
C VAL A 186 27.48 2.57 -7.85
N SER A 187 26.53 1.62 -7.80
CA SER A 187 26.51 0.51 -8.77
C SER A 187 25.94 1.01 -10.10
N ASN A 188 26.64 0.71 -11.20
CA ASN A 188 26.15 1.01 -12.56
C ASN A 188 24.81 0.29 -12.81
N PRO A 189 23.83 0.91 -13.50
CA PRO A 189 22.55 0.30 -13.81
C PRO A 189 22.73 -0.97 -14.67
N LYS A 190 22.17 -2.10 -14.23
CA LYS A 190 22.32 -3.39 -14.94
C LYS A 190 21.06 -3.90 -15.66
N GLY A 191 19.87 -3.38 -15.35
CA GLY A 191 18.62 -3.83 -15.99
C GLY A 191 18.07 -2.82 -17.00
N HIS A 192 17.84 -3.27 -18.24
CA HIS A 192 16.86 -2.66 -19.15
C HIS A 192 15.55 -3.45 -19.03
N THR A 193 14.40 -2.77 -19.01
CA THR A 193 13.11 -3.47 -18.89
C THR A 193 12.82 -4.39 -20.08
N PRO A 194 12.12 -5.53 -19.86
CA PRO A 194 11.71 -6.43 -20.92
C PRO A 194 10.57 -5.89 -21.80
N GLY A 195 9.88 -4.81 -21.37
CA GLY A 195 8.77 -4.19 -22.09
C GLY A 195 8.73 -2.66 -21.99
N PRO A 196 7.94 -1.98 -22.86
CA PRO A 196 7.82 -0.53 -22.89
C PRO A 196 7.01 0.00 -21.70
N PHE A 197 7.40 1.19 -21.25
CA PHE A 197 6.76 1.92 -20.17
C PHE A 197 6.06 3.18 -20.72
N ASN A 198 4.80 3.43 -20.34
CA ASN A 198 4.10 4.69 -20.70
C ASN A 198 3.63 5.44 -19.46
N ALA A 199 3.53 6.77 -19.57
CA ALA A 199 2.91 7.58 -18.55
C ALA A 199 1.47 7.12 -18.27
N GLY A 200 1.11 7.00 -16.99
CA GLY A 200 -0.19 6.50 -16.54
C GLY A 200 -0.28 4.98 -16.36
N ASP A 201 0.82 4.24 -16.54
CA ASP A 201 0.85 2.83 -16.16
C ASP A 201 0.78 2.66 -14.63
N SER A 202 -0.03 1.69 -14.21
CA SER A 202 -0.09 1.25 -12.83
C SER A 202 1.06 0.28 -12.56
N MET A 203 1.98 0.68 -11.69
CA MET A 203 3.13 -0.13 -11.31
C MET A 203 3.04 -0.61 -9.87
N GLU A 204 3.47 -1.85 -9.65
CA GLU A 204 3.66 -2.46 -8.34
C GLU A 204 5.14 -2.82 -8.16
N TYR A 205 5.70 -2.49 -7.00
CA TYR A 205 7.08 -2.81 -6.65
C TYR A 205 7.09 -3.58 -5.35
N GLU A 206 7.67 -4.76 -5.37
CA GLU A 206 7.87 -5.62 -4.21
C GLU A 206 9.34 -5.67 -3.87
N ALA A 207 9.70 -5.26 -2.66
CA ALA A 207 11.05 -5.38 -2.14
C ALA A 207 11.11 -6.46 -1.07
N PHE A 208 12.06 -7.37 -1.21
CA PHE A 208 12.31 -8.47 -0.28
C PHE A 208 13.59 -8.14 0.49
N ALA A 209 13.60 -8.39 1.79
CA ALA A 209 14.78 -8.23 2.64
C ALA A 209 14.82 -9.35 3.68
N MET A 210 16.02 -9.88 3.93
CA MET A 210 16.26 -10.84 5.01
C MET A 210 16.63 -10.07 6.28
N ILE A 211 15.77 -10.08 7.29
CA ILE A 211 16.01 -9.44 8.59
C ILE A 211 15.92 -10.51 9.67
N ASN A 212 17.01 -10.69 10.43
CA ASN A 212 17.09 -11.69 11.51
C ASN A 212 16.77 -13.13 11.10
N GLY A 213 16.98 -13.49 9.82
CA GLY A 213 16.70 -14.82 9.29
C GLY A 213 15.27 -15.00 8.77
N GLU A 214 14.43 -13.98 8.86
CA GLU A 214 13.08 -13.96 8.29
C GLU A 214 13.05 -13.09 7.02
N GLU A 215 12.36 -13.58 5.98
CA GLU A 215 12.10 -12.80 4.78
C GLU A 215 10.95 -11.83 5.05
N MET A 216 11.16 -10.56 4.72
CA MET A 216 10.12 -9.54 4.77
C MET A 216 9.86 -8.97 3.38
N VAL A 217 8.58 -8.82 3.04
CA VAL A 217 8.14 -8.25 1.76
C VAL A 217 7.53 -6.88 1.98
N ARG A 218 7.85 -5.93 1.11
CA ARG A 218 7.23 -4.59 1.08
C ARG A 218 6.73 -4.30 -0.31
N VAL A 219 5.43 -4.05 -0.43
CA VAL A 219 4.77 -3.74 -1.70
C VAL A 219 4.35 -2.28 -1.70
N THR A 220 4.70 -1.56 -2.75
CA THR A 220 4.19 -0.21 -3.00
C THR A 220 3.66 -0.11 -4.42
N THR A 221 2.62 0.68 -4.61
CA THR A 221 2.07 0.96 -5.94
C THR A 221 2.26 2.43 -6.25
N VAL A 222 2.75 2.74 -7.45
CA VAL A 222 2.98 4.12 -7.88
C VAL A 222 2.53 4.25 -9.32
N GLU A 223 1.63 5.20 -9.57
CA GLU A 223 1.38 5.66 -10.93
C GLU A 223 2.63 6.37 -11.43
N GLN A 224 3.20 5.91 -12.53
CA GLN A 224 4.38 6.57 -13.09
C GLN A 224 4.00 7.66 -14.10
N TRP A 225 4.61 8.81 -13.91
CA TRP A 225 4.44 10.00 -14.75
C TRP A 225 5.75 10.30 -15.48
N SER A 226 5.67 10.73 -16.75
CA SER A 226 6.83 10.94 -17.65
C SER A 226 7.75 12.11 -17.28
N CYS A 227 7.55 12.76 -16.13
CA CYS A 227 8.34 13.91 -15.70
C CYS A 227 9.53 13.57 -14.79
N PHE A 228 9.66 12.33 -14.31
CA PHE A 228 10.74 11.95 -13.39
C PHE A 228 11.91 11.28 -14.13
N THR A 229 13.10 11.89 -14.10
CA THR A 229 14.34 11.27 -14.63
C THR A 229 14.92 10.23 -13.67
N THR A 230 14.58 10.32 -12.38
CA THR A 230 14.91 9.31 -11.37
C THR A 230 13.78 9.23 -10.35
N ILE A 231 13.24 8.03 -10.12
CA ILE A 231 12.23 7.76 -9.09
C ILE A 231 12.92 7.00 -7.97
N LYS A 232 12.94 7.56 -6.75
CA LYS A 232 13.46 6.89 -5.56
C LYS A 232 12.31 6.23 -4.81
N LEU A 233 12.40 4.93 -4.61
CA LEU A 233 11.44 4.14 -3.86
C LEU A 233 12.10 3.67 -2.57
N TYR A 234 11.55 4.15 -1.45
CA TYR A 234 11.98 3.77 -0.11
C TYR A 234 11.04 2.70 0.43
N PHE A 235 11.60 1.58 0.86
CA PHE A 235 10.88 0.51 1.51
C PHE A 235 11.25 0.51 2.99
N ALA A 236 10.31 0.89 3.84
CA ALA A 236 10.49 0.84 5.29
C ALA A 236 10.24 -0.59 5.80
N PHE A 237 11.29 -1.23 6.28
CA PHE A 237 11.29 -2.56 6.85
C PHE A 237 11.33 -2.44 8.37
N GLN A 238 10.17 -2.22 8.98
CA GLN A 238 9.99 -2.32 10.43
C GLN A 238 9.10 -3.53 10.76
N PRO A 239 9.38 -4.27 11.85
CA PRO A 239 8.39 -5.16 12.45
C PRO A 239 7.12 -4.35 12.78
N GLY A 240 5.96 -4.81 12.31
CA GLY A 240 4.67 -4.15 12.54
C GLY A 240 4.24 -3.12 11.51
N PHE A 241 5.12 -2.68 10.60
CA PHE A 241 4.83 -1.54 9.73
C PHE A 241 3.65 -1.77 8.77
N ASN A 242 3.42 -3.02 8.36
CA ASN A 242 2.30 -3.38 7.48
C ASN A 242 1.05 -3.78 8.27
N ASP A 243 1.11 -3.83 9.59
CA ASP A 243 -0.05 -4.17 10.40
C ASP A 243 -1.15 -3.14 10.17
N GLY A 244 -2.37 -3.63 9.96
CA GLY A 244 -3.53 -2.77 9.70
C GLY A 244 -3.70 -2.34 8.24
N TYR A 245 -2.70 -2.55 7.38
CA TYR A 245 -2.83 -2.31 5.95
C TYR A 245 -3.49 -3.51 5.24
N PRO A 246 -4.23 -3.27 4.14
CA PRO A 246 -4.74 -4.37 3.32
C PRO A 246 -3.61 -5.27 2.83
N CYS A 247 -3.92 -6.56 2.65
CA CYS A 247 -2.94 -7.51 2.13
C CYS A 247 -2.42 -7.08 0.75
N PRO A 248 -1.11 -7.16 0.51
CA PRO A 248 -0.55 -6.94 -0.82
C PRO A 248 -1.25 -7.83 -1.85
N ARG A 249 -1.68 -7.23 -2.97
CA ARG A 249 -2.43 -7.87 -4.08
C ARG A 249 -3.82 -8.40 -3.75
N PHE A 250 -4.16 -8.56 -2.48
CA PHE A 250 -5.44 -9.11 -2.04
C PHE A 250 -6.12 -8.19 -1.02
N PRO A 251 -6.37 -6.90 -1.35
CA PRO A 251 -6.96 -5.96 -0.38
C PRO A 251 -8.37 -6.37 0.06
N THR A 252 -9.02 -7.21 -0.75
CA THR A 252 -10.29 -7.87 -0.43
C THR A 252 -10.28 -9.31 -0.93
N VAL A 253 -11.16 -10.14 -0.38
CA VAL A 253 -11.48 -11.48 -0.86
C VAL A 253 -13.00 -11.60 -1.03
N THR A 254 -13.44 -12.31 -2.06
CA THR A 254 -14.88 -12.52 -2.33
C THR A 254 -15.21 -14.01 -2.26
N ASP A 255 -16.29 -14.38 -1.57
CA ASP A 255 -16.78 -15.75 -1.55
C ASP A 255 -17.66 -16.08 -2.77
N HIS A 256 -18.19 -17.30 -2.83
CA HIS A 256 -19.01 -17.79 -3.93
C HIS A 256 -20.33 -17.01 -4.10
N GLU A 257 -20.83 -16.40 -3.03
CA GLU A 257 -22.10 -15.67 -3.01
C GLU A 257 -21.91 -14.18 -3.34
N GLY A 258 -20.67 -13.74 -3.57
CA GLY A 258 -20.34 -12.35 -3.81
C GLY A 258 -20.19 -11.53 -2.52
N ASN A 259 -20.11 -12.15 -1.34
CA ASN A 259 -19.75 -11.41 -0.14
C ASN A 259 -18.28 -10.99 -0.24
N VAL A 260 -18.03 -9.69 -0.19
CA VAL A 260 -16.69 -9.11 -0.17
C VAL A 260 -16.27 -8.89 1.29
N TYR A 261 -15.06 -9.35 1.61
CA TYR A 261 -14.42 -9.18 2.90
C TYR A 261 -13.10 -8.44 2.72
N ASN A 262 -12.81 -7.48 3.58
CA ASN A 262 -11.52 -6.80 3.59
C ASN A 262 -10.46 -7.70 4.21
N THR A 263 -9.22 -7.45 3.88
CA THR A 263 -8.07 -8.20 4.40
C THR A 263 -7.13 -7.28 5.16
N VAL A 264 -6.24 -7.88 5.94
CA VAL A 264 -5.21 -7.18 6.67
C VAL A 264 -3.94 -8.02 6.74
N GLN A 265 -2.81 -7.41 6.43
CA GLN A 265 -1.51 -8.00 6.68
C GLN A 265 -1.19 -7.84 8.17
N ILE A 266 -0.79 -8.92 8.84
CA ILE A 266 -0.25 -8.86 10.21
C ILE A 266 0.99 -9.74 10.26
N GLY A 267 2.15 -9.13 10.46
CA GLY A 267 3.42 -9.83 10.23
C GLY A 267 3.50 -10.37 8.81
N ASN A 268 3.69 -11.68 8.68
CA ASN A 268 3.78 -12.37 7.38
C ASN A 268 2.46 -13.03 6.95
N GLN A 269 1.40 -12.92 7.75
CA GLN A 269 0.12 -13.56 7.46
C GLN A 269 -0.90 -12.55 6.95
N CYS A 270 -1.70 -12.99 5.98
CA CYS A 270 -2.83 -12.26 5.46
C CYS A 270 -4.13 -12.77 6.07
N TRP A 271 -4.81 -11.94 6.84
CA TRP A 271 -6.03 -12.31 7.56
C TRP A 271 -7.25 -11.61 6.97
N MET A 272 -8.40 -12.28 6.96
CA MET A 272 -9.69 -11.60 6.79
C MET A 272 -9.96 -10.66 7.98
N LYS A 273 -10.54 -9.49 7.72
CA LYS A 273 -10.95 -8.49 8.74
C LYS A 273 -12.34 -8.72 9.29
N GLU A 274 -13.22 -9.32 8.52
CA GLU A 274 -14.58 -9.68 8.92
C GLU A 274 -14.71 -11.20 9.05
N ASN A 275 -15.64 -11.64 9.90
CA ASN A 275 -15.99 -13.06 10.00
C ASN A 275 -16.78 -13.48 8.75
N LEU A 276 -16.65 -14.75 8.35
CA LEU A 276 -17.44 -15.28 7.24
C LEU A 276 -18.95 -15.14 7.50
N ARG A 277 -19.68 -14.85 6.42
CA ARG A 277 -21.15 -14.78 6.42
C ARG A 277 -21.79 -15.59 5.28
N THR A 278 -21.01 -16.47 4.65
CA THR A 278 -21.49 -17.31 3.54
C THR A 278 -22.58 -18.28 4.00
N THR A 279 -23.55 -18.50 3.12
CA THR A 279 -24.63 -19.49 3.29
C THR A 279 -24.43 -20.75 2.46
N SER A 280 -23.37 -20.80 1.65
CA SER A 280 -23.02 -21.89 0.75
C SER A 280 -21.52 -22.06 0.58
N TYR A 281 -21.13 -23.25 0.16
CA TYR A 281 -19.75 -23.60 -0.15
C TYR A 281 -19.32 -23.07 -1.53
N PRO A 282 -18.01 -23.13 -1.86
CA PRO A 282 -17.51 -22.72 -3.17
C PRO A 282 -18.13 -23.43 -4.38
N ASP A 283 -18.74 -24.60 -4.18
CA ASP A 283 -19.46 -25.36 -5.21
C ASP A 283 -20.97 -25.09 -5.25
N GLY A 284 -21.46 -24.13 -4.44
CA GLY A 284 -22.87 -23.76 -4.33
C GLY A 284 -23.69 -24.63 -3.37
N THR A 285 -23.10 -25.65 -2.74
CA THR A 285 -23.80 -26.49 -1.77
C THR A 285 -24.19 -25.66 -0.53
N LEU A 286 -25.46 -25.69 -0.14
CA LEU A 286 -25.98 -24.90 0.98
C LEU A 286 -25.49 -25.45 2.33
N ILE A 287 -25.18 -24.55 3.26
CA ILE A 287 -24.84 -24.88 4.65
C ILE A 287 -26.09 -24.70 5.53
N PRO A 288 -26.92 -25.70 5.82
CA PRO A 288 -28.20 -25.47 6.47
C PRO A 288 -28.11 -24.70 7.80
N ILE A 289 -29.18 -24.01 8.18
CA ILE A 289 -29.32 -23.50 9.56
C ILE A 289 -29.51 -24.72 10.45
N GLY A 290 -28.78 -24.80 11.56
CA GLY A 290 -28.89 -25.95 12.44
C GLY A 290 -30.25 -26.07 13.13
N THR A 291 -30.82 -27.27 13.01
CA THR A 291 -32.14 -27.62 13.53
C THR A 291 -32.15 -28.92 14.34
N GLU A 292 -31.08 -29.72 14.29
CA GLU A 292 -30.98 -31.01 14.98
C GLU A 292 -29.61 -31.26 15.61
N LEU A 293 -29.58 -32.08 16.69
CA LEU A 293 -28.39 -32.43 17.46
C LEU A 293 -27.47 -33.34 16.66
N ASP A 294 -26.54 -32.75 15.93
CA ASP A 294 -25.61 -33.52 15.09
C ASP A 294 -24.19 -32.94 15.08
N GLN A 295 -23.21 -33.81 15.31
CA GLN A 295 -21.78 -33.54 15.24
C GLN A 295 -21.19 -33.82 13.85
N SER A 296 -22.00 -34.32 12.90
CA SER A 296 -21.59 -34.72 11.57
C SER A 296 -22.22 -33.88 10.45
N THR A 297 -23.43 -33.36 10.65
CA THR A 297 -24.05 -32.45 9.68
C THR A 297 -23.44 -31.05 9.75
N PRO A 298 -23.08 -30.45 8.60
CA PRO A 298 -22.61 -29.07 8.55
C PRO A 298 -23.75 -28.09 8.82
N TYR A 299 -23.57 -27.19 9.78
CA TYR A 299 -24.53 -26.16 10.14
C TYR A 299 -23.91 -24.77 10.32
N ARG A 300 -24.75 -23.76 10.07
CA ARG A 300 -24.51 -22.35 10.43
C ARG A 300 -25.57 -21.85 11.41
N TYR A 301 -25.23 -20.86 12.22
CA TYR A 301 -26.12 -20.24 13.20
C TYR A 301 -25.94 -18.73 13.21
N ALA A 302 -27.06 -18.01 13.29
CA ALA A 302 -27.03 -16.59 13.57
C ALA A 302 -26.54 -16.36 15.02
N PRO A 303 -25.67 -15.36 15.26
CA PRO A 303 -25.24 -15.03 16.61
C PRO A 303 -26.41 -14.72 17.53
N ASN A 304 -26.43 -15.36 18.71
CA ASN A 304 -27.52 -15.34 19.68
C ASN A 304 -28.88 -15.80 19.11
N PHE A 305 -28.85 -16.65 18.08
CA PHE A 305 -30.02 -17.11 17.33
C PHE A 305 -30.89 -15.99 16.76
N ASP A 306 -30.29 -14.81 16.53
CA ASP A 306 -30.97 -13.64 15.99
C ASP A 306 -30.33 -13.24 14.66
N THR A 307 -31.10 -13.36 13.58
CA THR A 307 -30.65 -13.04 12.21
C THR A 307 -30.25 -11.58 12.03
N SER A 308 -30.72 -10.66 12.87
CA SER A 308 -30.32 -9.25 12.81
C SER A 308 -28.84 -9.05 13.17
N ASN A 309 -28.24 -9.98 13.91
CA ASN A 309 -26.83 -9.94 14.29
C ASN A 309 -25.88 -10.34 13.15
N VAL A 310 -26.37 -11.04 12.12
CA VAL A 310 -25.53 -11.59 11.04
C VAL A 310 -24.82 -10.49 10.26
N ALA A 311 -25.48 -9.36 10.01
CA ALA A 311 -24.89 -8.24 9.29
C ALA A 311 -23.67 -7.65 10.02
N THR A 312 -23.65 -7.73 11.36
CA THR A 312 -22.58 -7.21 12.21
C THR A 312 -21.49 -8.24 12.43
N TYR A 313 -21.86 -9.44 12.86
CA TYR A 313 -20.93 -10.43 13.41
C TYR A 313 -20.56 -11.56 12.44
N GLY A 314 -21.25 -11.66 11.30
CA GLY A 314 -21.22 -12.85 10.44
C GLY A 314 -22.02 -14.00 11.05
N TYR A 315 -21.82 -15.20 10.50
CA TYR A 315 -22.37 -16.43 11.08
C TYR A 315 -21.34 -17.11 11.98
N VAL A 316 -21.83 -17.95 12.90
CA VAL A 316 -21.01 -18.97 13.54
C VAL A 316 -21.31 -20.33 12.93
N TYR A 317 -20.29 -21.16 12.77
CA TYR A 317 -20.36 -22.43 12.04
C TYR A 317 -19.91 -23.56 12.94
N ASN A 318 -20.51 -24.75 12.83
CA ASN A 318 -19.97 -25.92 13.52
C ASN A 318 -18.76 -26.51 12.80
N PHE A 319 -18.05 -27.45 13.43
CA PHE A 319 -16.81 -27.95 12.84
C PHE A 319 -17.01 -28.67 11.49
N PRO A 320 -18.01 -29.57 11.32
CA PRO A 320 -18.31 -30.16 10.02
C PRO A 320 -18.58 -29.12 8.93
N ALA A 321 -19.19 -27.98 9.29
CA ALA A 321 -19.43 -26.91 8.33
C ALA A 321 -18.13 -26.29 7.81
N ILE A 322 -17.11 -26.13 8.65
CA ILE A 322 -15.91 -25.42 8.24
C ILE A 322 -14.94 -26.31 7.47
N ILE A 323 -14.82 -27.58 7.84
CA ILE A 323 -13.81 -28.49 7.26
C ILE A 323 -14.16 -28.94 5.84
N TYR A 324 -15.45 -28.87 5.48
CA TYR A 324 -16.07 -29.15 4.19
C TYR A 324 -15.22 -29.90 3.15
N GLY A 325 -15.40 -31.22 3.11
CA GLY A 325 -14.77 -32.07 2.10
C GLY A 325 -13.25 -32.21 2.23
N SER A 326 -12.60 -31.53 3.18
CA SER A 326 -11.20 -31.79 3.51
C SER A 326 -11.07 -33.15 4.21
N PRO A 327 -10.25 -34.09 3.70
CA PRO A 327 -10.07 -35.38 4.33
C PRO A 327 -9.12 -35.33 5.54
N PHE A 328 -8.52 -34.17 5.82
CA PHE A 328 -7.54 -33.99 6.89
C PHE A 328 -7.71 -32.65 7.61
N THR A 329 -7.32 -32.70 8.87
CA THR A 329 -6.98 -31.56 9.72
C THR A 329 -5.48 -31.30 9.62
N SER A 330 -5.03 -30.12 10.05
CA SER A 330 -3.63 -29.75 9.92
C SER A 330 -3.21 -28.82 11.04
N ASP A 331 -2.02 -29.10 11.57
CA ASP A 331 -1.30 -28.24 12.51
C ASP A 331 -0.08 -27.56 11.86
N LEU A 332 0.00 -27.59 10.54
CA LEU A 332 1.08 -26.98 9.78
C LEU A 332 0.82 -25.49 9.57
N ASN A 333 1.88 -24.76 9.25
CA ASN A 333 1.83 -23.36 8.85
C ASN A 333 2.57 -23.24 7.49
N PRO A 334 1.86 -23.09 6.36
CA PRO A 334 0.40 -22.99 6.21
C PRO A 334 -0.33 -24.31 6.50
N SER A 335 -1.61 -24.26 6.90
CA SER A 335 -2.40 -25.49 7.14
C SER A 335 -2.67 -26.29 5.87
N GLY A 336 -2.86 -25.61 4.73
CA GLY A 336 -3.30 -26.19 3.46
C GLY A 336 -4.76 -26.65 3.43
N VAL A 337 -5.54 -26.44 4.50
CA VAL A 337 -6.92 -26.87 4.63
C VAL A 337 -7.87 -25.77 4.15
N ARG A 338 -8.32 -25.82 2.89
CA ARG A 338 -9.25 -24.80 2.37
C ARG A 338 -10.58 -24.76 3.14
N GLY A 339 -11.24 -25.91 3.26
CA GLY A 339 -12.58 -26.01 3.87
C GLY A 339 -13.58 -25.03 3.25
N ILE A 340 -14.29 -24.30 4.11
CA ILE A 340 -15.29 -23.27 3.80
C ILE A 340 -14.69 -21.98 3.20
N CYS A 341 -13.37 -21.79 3.26
CA CYS A 341 -12.72 -20.54 2.85
C CYS A 341 -12.80 -20.30 1.33
N PRO A 342 -12.80 -19.01 0.90
CA PRO A 342 -12.70 -18.65 -0.51
C PRO A 342 -11.47 -19.26 -1.21
N VAL A 343 -11.52 -19.34 -2.53
CA VAL A 343 -10.41 -19.89 -3.33
C VAL A 343 -9.12 -19.09 -3.09
N GLY A 344 -8.02 -19.80 -2.81
CA GLY A 344 -6.72 -19.20 -2.50
C GLY A 344 -6.56 -18.73 -1.05
N TRP A 345 -7.51 -19.06 -0.18
CA TRP A 345 -7.47 -18.84 1.28
C TRP A 345 -7.73 -20.17 1.99
N HIS A 346 -7.26 -20.31 3.22
CA HIS A 346 -7.42 -21.53 4.02
C HIS A 346 -7.89 -21.25 5.45
N LEU A 347 -8.36 -22.30 6.11
CA LEU A 347 -8.63 -22.29 7.54
C LEU A 347 -7.31 -22.24 8.30
N PRO A 348 -7.17 -21.38 9.32
CA PRO A 348 -5.96 -21.28 10.12
C PRO A 348 -5.76 -22.54 10.98
N SER A 349 -4.53 -23.04 11.05
CA SER A 349 -4.12 -24.02 12.05
C SER A 349 -3.80 -23.37 13.41
N ASP A 350 -3.56 -24.19 14.43
CA ASP A 350 -3.07 -23.73 15.73
C ASP A 350 -1.72 -23.02 15.62
N ALA A 351 -0.82 -23.56 14.80
CA ALA A 351 0.50 -22.98 14.53
C ALA A 351 0.42 -21.58 13.88
N GLU A 352 -0.52 -21.37 12.96
CA GLU A 352 -0.78 -20.06 12.35
C GLU A 352 -1.36 -19.06 13.35
N TRP A 353 -2.29 -19.51 14.21
CA TRP A 353 -2.80 -18.68 15.29
C TRP A 353 -1.75 -18.32 16.33
N GLU A 354 -0.85 -19.26 16.66
CA GLU A 354 0.25 -19.00 17.60
C GLU A 354 1.29 -18.06 16.97
N GLN A 355 1.53 -18.14 15.66
CA GLN A 355 2.36 -17.15 14.95
C GLN A 355 1.76 -15.74 15.10
N LEU A 356 0.47 -15.56 14.80
CA LEU A 356 -0.22 -14.28 14.98
C LEU A 356 -0.10 -13.78 16.43
N LYS A 357 -0.38 -14.65 17.41
CA LYS A 357 -0.31 -14.32 18.84
C LYS A 357 1.08 -13.88 19.27
N SER A 358 2.09 -14.65 18.90
CA SER A 358 3.49 -14.39 19.25
C SER A 358 3.95 -13.07 18.66
N TYR A 359 3.65 -12.85 17.38
CA TYR A 359 3.97 -11.61 16.67
C TYR A 359 3.34 -10.38 17.34
N VAL A 360 2.02 -10.40 17.56
CA VAL A 360 1.29 -9.30 18.19
C VAL A 360 1.73 -9.10 19.64
N GLY A 361 2.01 -10.19 20.37
CA GLY A 361 2.47 -10.15 21.75
C GLY A 361 3.86 -9.54 21.90
N GLY A 362 4.79 -9.91 21.02
CA GLY A 362 6.14 -9.36 20.99
C GLY A 362 6.18 -7.88 20.63
N LEU A 363 5.25 -7.42 19.79
CA LEU A 363 5.24 -6.05 19.28
C LEU A 363 4.40 -5.08 20.13
N TYR A 364 3.22 -5.50 20.60
CA TYR A 364 2.25 -4.61 21.26
C TYR A 364 1.98 -4.95 22.74
N GLY A 365 2.36 -6.14 23.20
CA GLY A 365 2.16 -6.61 24.57
C GLY A 365 0.71 -6.99 24.93
N CYS A 366 -0.28 -6.14 24.65
CA CYS A 366 -1.70 -6.40 24.94
C CYS A 366 -2.40 -7.15 23.79
N VAL A 367 -2.06 -8.43 23.57
CA VAL A 367 -2.52 -9.23 22.41
C VAL A 367 -4.02 -9.08 22.12
N THR A 368 -4.87 -9.32 23.11
CA THR A 368 -6.32 -9.32 22.91
C THR A 368 -6.83 -7.96 22.48
N LYS A 369 -6.35 -6.89 23.13
CA LYS A 369 -6.72 -5.51 22.79
C LYS A 369 -6.23 -5.11 21.40
N SER A 370 -5.05 -5.56 21.01
CA SER A 370 -4.46 -5.28 19.70
C SER A 370 -5.23 -5.92 18.54
N LEU A 371 -5.91 -7.05 18.77
CA LEU A 371 -6.71 -7.79 17.78
C LEU A 371 -8.21 -7.44 17.84
N ALA A 372 -8.72 -7.06 19.02
CA ALA A 372 -10.14 -6.81 19.27
C ALA A 372 -10.66 -5.62 18.46
N ALA A 373 -11.92 -5.69 18.01
CA ALA A 373 -12.61 -4.57 17.41
C ALA A 373 -12.76 -3.40 18.41
N PRO A 374 -12.87 -2.15 17.92
CA PRO A 374 -12.93 -0.98 18.79
C PRO A 374 -14.31 -0.69 19.39
N ILE A 375 -15.26 -1.61 19.22
CA ILE A 375 -16.66 -1.46 19.61
C ILE A 375 -17.24 -2.82 20.05
N LEU A 376 -18.43 -2.79 20.66
CA LEU A 376 -19.27 -3.94 21.03
C LEU A 376 -18.75 -4.83 22.19
N TRP A 377 -17.53 -4.61 22.66
CA TRP A 377 -17.01 -5.27 23.86
C TRP A 377 -17.65 -4.69 25.12
N GLN A 378 -18.12 -5.56 26.02
CA GLN A 378 -18.61 -5.17 27.33
C GLN A 378 -17.48 -4.64 28.21
N SER A 379 -17.81 -3.76 29.16
CA SER A 379 -16.83 -3.19 30.10
C SER A 379 -16.18 -4.27 30.97
N ALA A 380 -14.86 -4.16 31.20
CA ALA A 380 -14.06 -5.19 31.86
C ALA A 380 -13.18 -4.65 33.00
N GLY A 381 -13.74 -4.28 34.16
CA GLY A 381 -12.90 -3.89 35.31
C GLY A 381 -11.96 -2.71 35.01
N THR A 382 -10.67 -2.79 35.37
CA THR A 382 -9.73 -1.65 35.30
C THR A 382 -8.41 -1.90 34.57
N ASN A 383 -8.14 -3.10 34.04
CA ASN A 383 -6.89 -3.38 33.32
C ASN A 383 -6.94 -2.80 31.90
N ASN A 384 -5.97 -1.94 31.56
CA ASN A 384 -5.93 -1.25 30.27
C ASN A 384 -5.72 -2.18 29.06
N CYS A 385 -5.14 -3.37 29.26
CA CYS A 385 -4.97 -4.37 28.20
C CYS A 385 -6.25 -5.19 27.92
N TYR A 386 -7.31 -5.02 28.70
CA TYR A 386 -8.57 -5.71 28.44
C TYR A 386 -9.32 -4.99 27.33
N PRO A 387 -9.77 -5.69 26.27
CA PRO A 387 -10.46 -5.03 25.16
C PRO A 387 -11.81 -4.41 25.57
N GLY A 388 -12.38 -4.84 26.71
CA GLY A 388 -13.56 -4.21 27.29
C GLY A 388 -13.32 -2.84 27.92
N ASN A 389 -12.05 -2.47 28.18
CA ASN A 389 -11.70 -1.19 28.78
C ASN A 389 -11.15 -0.25 27.72
N ASP A 390 -11.80 0.90 27.55
CA ASP A 390 -11.51 1.85 26.49
C ASP A 390 -11.39 1.18 25.11
N PRO A 391 -12.51 0.63 24.59
CA PRO A 391 -12.51 -0.09 23.32
C PRO A 391 -12.02 0.77 22.15
N THR A 392 -12.10 2.11 22.24
CA THR A 392 -11.67 3.01 21.15
C THR A 392 -10.18 2.91 20.81
N HIS A 393 -9.37 2.37 21.74
CA HIS A 393 -7.95 2.10 21.56
C HIS A 393 -7.63 0.63 21.26
N ASN A 394 -8.64 -0.20 20.97
CA ASN A 394 -8.42 -1.55 20.47
C ASN A 394 -8.02 -1.51 18.98
N ASN A 395 -7.67 -2.68 18.44
CA ASN A 395 -7.52 -2.93 17.02
C ASN A 395 -6.31 -2.28 16.33
N VAL A 396 -5.21 -2.07 17.04
CA VAL A 396 -4.00 -1.48 16.43
C VAL A 396 -3.47 -2.28 15.23
N THR A 397 -3.77 -3.59 15.19
CA THR A 397 -3.37 -4.49 14.09
C THR A 397 -4.32 -4.47 12.89
N GLY A 398 -5.51 -3.87 13.02
CA GLY A 398 -6.57 -3.94 12.01
C GLY A 398 -7.28 -5.30 11.89
N PHE A 399 -6.95 -6.32 12.71
CA PHE A 399 -7.61 -7.62 12.69
C PHE A 399 -9.14 -7.51 12.87
N THR A 400 -9.60 -6.68 13.80
CA THR A 400 -11.02 -6.33 14.02
C THR A 400 -11.86 -7.51 14.55
N ALA A 401 -11.38 -8.25 15.54
CA ALA A 401 -12.14 -9.34 16.14
C ALA A 401 -13.39 -8.82 16.87
N LEU A 402 -14.57 -9.20 16.37
CA LEU A 402 -15.85 -8.84 16.98
C LEU A 402 -16.25 -9.86 18.05
N PRO A 403 -16.80 -9.44 19.19
CA PRO A 403 -17.21 -10.33 20.27
C PRO A 403 -18.53 -11.04 19.95
N ALA A 404 -18.51 -11.92 18.95
CA ALA A 404 -19.66 -12.66 18.47
C ALA A 404 -20.16 -13.70 19.50
N GLY A 405 -19.34 -14.12 20.45
CA GLY A 405 -19.62 -15.24 21.34
C GLY A 405 -19.45 -16.57 20.63
N GLU A 406 -20.10 -17.60 21.16
CA GLU A 406 -20.15 -18.93 20.57
C GLU A 406 -21.47 -19.61 20.93
N CYS A 407 -21.75 -20.70 20.23
CA CYS A 407 -22.95 -21.50 20.43
C CYS A 407 -22.56 -22.93 20.76
N LEU A 408 -23.09 -23.47 21.85
CA LEU A 408 -23.12 -24.91 22.09
C LEU A 408 -24.45 -25.45 21.55
N TYR A 409 -24.40 -26.10 20.40
CA TYR A 409 -25.63 -26.54 19.76
C TYR A 409 -26.32 -27.66 20.56
N SER A 410 -25.54 -28.54 21.23
CA SER A 410 -26.13 -29.68 21.95
C SER A 410 -27.17 -29.30 23.00
N THR A 411 -27.15 -28.05 23.46
CA THR A 411 -28.07 -27.47 24.43
C THR A 411 -28.83 -26.25 23.92
N LEU A 412 -28.70 -25.91 22.63
CA LEU A 412 -29.18 -24.65 22.03
C LEU A 412 -28.82 -23.43 22.88
N TYR A 413 -27.59 -23.43 23.39
CA TYR A 413 -27.12 -22.43 24.34
C TYR A 413 -26.13 -21.49 23.66
N TYR A 414 -26.49 -20.21 23.61
CA TYR A 414 -25.61 -19.16 23.13
C TYR A 414 -24.98 -18.42 24.29
N TYR A 415 -23.69 -18.12 24.22
CA TYR A 415 -23.01 -17.37 25.26
C TYR A 415 -21.91 -16.47 24.74
N GLY A 416 -21.53 -15.50 25.59
CA GLY A 416 -20.39 -14.64 25.33
C GLY A 416 -20.61 -13.54 24.29
N LEU A 417 -21.84 -13.27 23.83
CA LEU A 417 -22.10 -12.13 22.94
C LEU A 417 -21.70 -10.82 23.65
N GLY A 418 -20.84 -10.03 23.00
CA GLY A 418 -20.24 -8.83 23.59
C GLY A 418 -19.10 -9.09 24.58
N GLN A 419 -18.84 -10.35 24.95
CA GLN A 419 -17.83 -10.73 25.94
C GLN A 419 -16.68 -11.55 25.36
N LYS A 420 -16.91 -12.28 24.27
CA LYS A 420 -15.95 -13.24 23.72
C LYS A 420 -15.96 -13.19 22.19
N ALA A 421 -14.80 -13.27 21.57
CA ALA A 421 -14.66 -13.61 20.16
C ALA A 421 -13.96 -14.97 20.06
N GLY A 422 -14.68 -15.99 19.62
CA GLY A 422 -14.14 -17.34 19.45
C GLY A 422 -14.01 -17.72 17.98
N PHE A 423 -12.88 -18.33 17.64
CA PHE A 423 -12.51 -18.70 16.28
C PHE A 423 -12.07 -20.16 16.20
N TRP A 424 -12.46 -20.81 15.11
CA TRP A 424 -11.96 -22.15 14.81
C TRP A 424 -10.48 -22.15 14.40
N SER A 425 -9.78 -23.19 14.83
CA SER A 425 -8.61 -23.74 14.13
C SER A 425 -9.04 -24.98 13.31
N CYS A 426 -8.27 -25.34 12.29
CA CYS A 426 -8.38 -26.65 11.64
C CYS A 426 -7.51 -27.74 12.30
N THR A 427 -6.89 -27.49 13.46
CA THR A 427 -6.12 -28.47 14.23
C THR A 427 -7.04 -29.32 15.11
N GLU A 428 -7.09 -30.62 14.84
CA GLU A 428 -7.73 -31.61 15.72
C GLU A 428 -6.74 -32.19 16.74
N THR A 429 -7.24 -32.45 17.94
CA THR A 429 -6.52 -33.13 19.01
C THR A 429 -6.68 -34.64 18.91
N CYS A 430 -5.83 -35.38 19.61
CA CYS A 430 -5.94 -36.84 19.72
C CYS A 430 -7.25 -37.33 20.38
N ASN A 431 -7.99 -36.45 21.05
CA ASN A 431 -9.26 -36.77 21.71
C ASN A 431 -10.49 -36.45 20.84
N ASN A 432 -10.32 -36.23 19.54
CA ASN A 432 -11.39 -35.85 18.60
C ASN A 432 -12.08 -34.51 18.94
N HIS A 433 -11.42 -33.67 19.75
CA HIS A 433 -11.76 -32.25 19.92
C HIS A 433 -10.95 -31.39 18.96
N VAL A 434 -11.44 -30.19 18.70
CA VAL A 434 -10.82 -29.25 17.78
C VAL A 434 -10.32 -28.05 18.58
N LEU A 435 -9.13 -27.55 18.27
CA LEU A 435 -8.59 -26.37 18.93
C LEU A 435 -9.36 -25.12 18.51
N THR A 436 -9.57 -24.21 19.46
CA THR A 436 -10.15 -22.89 19.19
C THR A 436 -9.29 -21.78 19.76
N ARG A 437 -9.46 -20.57 19.23
CA ARG A 437 -8.82 -19.35 19.72
C ARG A 437 -9.85 -18.38 20.22
N ASP A 438 -9.60 -17.88 21.43
CA ASP A 438 -10.57 -17.06 22.14
C ASP A 438 -9.95 -15.75 22.62
N LEU A 439 -10.66 -14.66 22.34
CA LEU A 439 -10.40 -13.33 22.86
C LEU A 439 -11.52 -12.99 23.84
N ASN A 440 -11.19 -12.72 25.11
CA ASN A 440 -12.18 -12.41 26.14
C ASN A 440 -12.11 -10.94 26.55
N TYR A 441 -13.27 -10.35 26.85
CA TYR A 441 -13.42 -8.93 27.18
C TYR A 441 -12.53 -8.48 28.33
N ASN A 442 -12.23 -9.41 29.26
CA ASN A 442 -11.47 -9.23 30.49
C ASN A 442 -10.15 -10.02 30.52
N ASN A 443 -9.59 -10.37 29.36
CA ASN A 443 -8.31 -11.06 29.26
C ASN A 443 -7.39 -10.31 28.30
N SER A 444 -6.14 -10.08 28.71
CA SER A 444 -5.14 -9.37 27.90
C SER A 444 -4.47 -10.26 26.85
N ASN A 445 -4.62 -11.57 26.95
CA ASN A 445 -4.00 -12.52 26.02
C ASN A 445 -5.04 -13.42 25.32
N MET A 446 -4.69 -13.86 24.12
CA MET A 446 -5.47 -14.84 23.36
C MET A 446 -5.28 -16.23 23.97
N SER A 447 -6.39 -16.89 24.30
CA SER A 447 -6.38 -18.25 24.87
C SER A 447 -6.64 -19.31 23.80
N VAL A 448 -6.15 -20.52 24.07
CA VAL A 448 -6.48 -21.74 23.34
C VAL A 448 -7.44 -22.58 24.19
N ALA A 449 -8.52 -23.07 23.58
CA ALA A 449 -9.32 -24.15 24.17
C ALA A 449 -9.02 -25.47 23.44
N ILE A 450 -8.91 -26.55 24.21
CA ILE A 450 -8.43 -27.86 23.73
C ILE A 450 -9.50 -28.97 23.77
N ASP A 451 -10.68 -28.64 24.28
CA ASP A 451 -11.77 -29.57 24.59
C ASP A 451 -13.07 -29.23 23.84
N SER A 452 -13.00 -28.37 22.82
CA SER A 452 -14.16 -27.99 22.02
C SER A 452 -14.66 -29.16 21.18
N GLY A 453 -15.90 -29.57 21.44
CA GLY A 453 -16.62 -30.54 20.64
C GLY A 453 -16.95 -30.02 19.23
N LYS A 454 -17.16 -30.93 18.29
CA LYS A 454 -17.48 -30.59 16.88
C LYS A 454 -18.90 -30.02 16.71
N ASP A 455 -19.74 -30.09 17.74
CA ASP A 455 -21.09 -29.49 17.84
C ASP A 455 -21.11 -28.05 18.36
N TYR A 456 -19.98 -27.54 18.86
CA TYR A 456 -19.88 -26.10 19.10
C TYR A 456 -19.91 -25.36 17.76
N ALA A 457 -20.24 -24.06 17.80
CA ALA A 457 -20.14 -23.18 16.66
C ALA A 457 -19.46 -21.87 17.00
N PHE A 458 -18.48 -21.52 16.17
CA PHE A 458 -17.59 -20.37 16.33
C PHE A 458 -17.52 -19.56 15.03
N SER A 459 -17.01 -18.34 15.13
CA SER A 459 -16.73 -17.52 13.95
C SER A 459 -15.58 -18.13 13.14
N VAL A 460 -15.55 -17.85 11.84
CA VAL A 460 -14.47 -18.27 10.95
C VAL A 460 -13.80 -17.05 10.34
N ARG A 461 -12.47 -17.06 10.37
CA ARG A 461 -11.61 -16.16 9.60
C ARG A 461 -10.64 -17.00 8.81
N CYS A 462 -10.56 -16.73 7.51
CA CYS A 462 -9.59 -17.38 6.66
C CYS A 462 -8.29 -16.59 6.66
N VAL A 463 -7.21 -17.31 6.45
CA VAL A 463 -5.86 -16.79 6.36
C VAL A 463 -5.26 -17.19 5.01
N ARG A 464 -4.23 -16.48 4.61
CA ARG A 464 -3.43 -16.71 3.43
C ARG A 464 -1.99 -16.37 3.78
N ASP A 465 -1.06 -17.18 3.31
CA ASP A 465 0.37 -17.02 3.55
C ASP A 465 1.14 -16.98 2.24
#